data_AF-A0A1H8JIS3-F1
#
_entry.id   AF-A0A1H8JIS3-F1
#
_cell.length_a   1.000
_cell.length_b   1.000
_cell.length_c   1.000
_cell.angle_alpha   90.00
_cell.angle_beta   90.00
_cell.angle_gamma   90.00
#
_symmetry.space_group_name_H-M   'P 1'
#
loop_
_entity.id
_entity.type
_entity.pdbx_description
1 polymer ?
#
loop_
_entity_poly.entity_id
_entity_poly.type
_entity_poly.pdbx_seq_one_letter_code
_entity_poly.pdbx_strand_id
1 'polypeptide(L)' 'MSQLPPLLWPQAFESAVRTLSFTAAGSELGVTQVAISQRIRLLVFFADNE' A
#
# COMPACT_ATOMS: atom_id res chain seq x y z
N MET A 1 -7.50 -20.45 9.25
CA MET A 1 -6.82 -19.18 9.58
C MET A 1 -6.78 -18.38 8.30
N SER A 2 -7.52 -17.26 8.18
CA SER A 2 -7.38 -16.39 7.00
C SER A 2 -5.95 -15.89 6.93
N GLN A 3 -5.31 -16.02 5.77
CA GLN A 3 -4.01 -15.39 5.55
C GLN A 3 -4.23 -13.89 5.59
N LEU A 4 -3.40 -13.16 6.32
CA LEU A 4 -3.46 -11.70 6.36
C LEU A 4 -2.46 -11.14 5.35
N PRO A 5 -2.74 -9.99 4.74
CA PRO A 5 -1.79 -9.34 3.86
C PRO A 5 -0.59 -8.82 4.70
N PRO A 6 0.61 -8.70 4.09
CA PRO A 6 1.73 -8.03 4.73
C PRO A 6 1.36 -6.62 5.21
N LEU A 7 1.72 -6.26 6.44
CA LEU A 7 1.35 -4.98 7.09
C LEU A 7 1.68 -3.73 6.25
N LEU A 8 2.74 -3.79 5.46
CA LEU A 8 3.18 -2.68 4.61
C LEU A 8 2.17 -2.34 3.49
N TRP A 9 1.28 -3.27 3.13
CA TRP A 9 0.28 -3.07 2.09
C TRP A 9 -0.82 -2.09 2.52
N PRO A 10 -1.59 -2.35 3.61
CA PRO A 10 -2.56 -1.39 4.11
C PRO A 10 -1.92 -0.07 4.58
N GLN A 11 -0.70 -0.11 5.13
CA GLN A 11 0.03 1.11 5.51
C GLN A 11 0.34 2.01 4.30
N ALA A 12 0.74 1.43 3.17
CA ALA A 12 0.96 2.18 1.93
C ALA A 12 -0.33 2.79 1.39
N PHE A 13 -1.45 2.06 1.48
CA PHE A 13 -2.77 2.56 1.09
C PHE A 13 -3.23 3.73 1.98
N GLU A 14 -3.15 3.58 3.30
CA GLU A 14 -3.54 4.61 4.27
C GLU A 14 -2.76 5.93 4.04
N SER A 15 -1.43 5.84 3.91
CA SER A 15 -0.58 7.00 3.63
C SER A 15 -0.92 7.65 2.28
N ALA A 16 -1.16 6.84 1.23
CA ALA A 16 -1.57 7.36 -0.07
C ALA A 16 -2.93 8.08 -0.04
N VAL A 17 -3.90 7.60 0.75
CA VAL A 17 -5.21 8.25 0.92
C VAL A 17 -5.08 9.53 1.72
N ARG A 18 -4.31 9.53 2.83
CA ARG A 18 -4.07 10.72 3.66
C ARG A 18 -3.39 11.85 2.88
N THR A 19 -2.42 11.49 2.04
CA THR A 19 -1.62 12.45 1.28
C THR A 19 -2.19 12.76 -0.11
N LEU A 20 -3.16 11.98 -0.58
CA LEU A 20 -3.71 11.99 -1.94
C LEU A 20 -2.62 11.91 -3.03
N SER A 21 -1.46 11.32 -2.71
CA SER A 21 -0.31 11.29 -3.61
C SER A 21 0.62 10.11 -3.30
N PHE A 22 0.86 9.25 -4.31
CA PHE A 22 1.82 8.15 -4.15
C PHE A 22 3.26 8.63 -3.97
N THR A 23 3.61 9.81 -4.50
CA THR A 23 4.93 10.39 -4.31
C THR A 23 5.10 10.86 -2.86
N ALA A 24 4.12 11.58 -2.32
CA ALA A 24 4.16 12.06 -0.94
C ALA A 24 4.13 10.89 0.07
N ALA A 25 3.30 9.86 -0.19
CA ALA A 25 3.28 8.64 0.61
C ALA A 25 4.62 7.89 0.57
N GLY A 26 5.30 7.88 -0.58
CA GLY A 26 6.64 7.33 -0.70
C GLY A 26 7.63 8.07 0.19
N SER A 27 7.61 9.40 0.17
CA SER A 27 8.42 10.24 1.05
C SER A 27 8.10 10.01 2.53
N GLU A 28 6.82 9.88 2.91
CA GLU A 28 6.38 9.63 4.27
C GLU A 28 6.86 8.26 4.81
N LEU A 29 6.82 7.23 3.97
CA LEU A 29 7.20 5.86 4.35
C LEU A 29 8.67 5.50 4.03
N GLY A 30 9.47 6.46 3.55
CA GLY A 30 10.88 6.23 3.22
C GLY A 30 11.10 5.26 2.05
N VAL A 31 10.17 5.20 1.10
CA VAL A 31 10.22 4.28 -0.06
C VAL A 31 9.94 5.01 -1.37
N THR A 32 10.17 4.35 -2.50
CA THR A 32 9.86 4.93 -3.81
C THR A 32 8.36 4.97 -4.06
N GLN A 33 7.91 5.92 -4.89
CA GLN A 33 6.54 5.97 -5.40
C GLN A 33 6.12 4.64 -6.06
N VAL A 34 7.05 3.98 -6.76
CA VAL A 34 6.83 2.66 -7.37
C VAL A 34 6.52 1.60 -6.32
N ALA A 35 7.23 1.59 -5.18
CA ALA A 35 6.97 0.65 -4.10
C ALA A 35 5.58 0.87 -3.47
N ILE A 36 5.13 2.12 -3.33
CA ILE A 36 3.76 2.44 -2.89
C ILE A 36 2.74 1.84 -3.86
N SER A 37 2.90 2.11 -5.16
CA SER A 37 1.98 1.61 -6.19
C SER A 37 1.91 0.08 -6.21
N GLN A 38 3.04 -0.61 -6.12
CA GLN A 38 3.09 -2.08 -6.09
C GLN A 38 2.39 -2.65 -4.85
N ARG A 39 2.63 -2.09 -3.66
CA ARG A 39 1.99 -2.53 -2.41
C ARG A 39 0.48 -2.38 -2.46
N ILE A 40 -0.04 -1.27 -2.98
CA ILE A 40 -1.48 -1.05 -3.12
C ILE A 40 -2.09 -2.02 -4.15
N ARG A 41 -1.41 -2.26 -5.28
CA ARG A 41 -1.86 -3.25 -6.27
C ARG A 41 -1.98 -4.65 -5.65
N LEU A 42 -0.99 -5.06 -4.87
CA LEU A 42 -1.00 -6.36 -4.19
C LEU A 42 -2.08 -6.43 -3.11
N LEU A 43 -2.33 -5.33 -2.39
CA LEU A 43 -3.43 -5.24 -1.43
C LEU A 43 -4.78 -5.49 -2.07
N VAL A 44 -5.06 -4.79 -3.18
CA VAL A 44 -6.33 -4.92 -3.91
C VAL A 44 -6.47 -6.34 -4.47
N PHE A 45 -5.41 -6.87 -5.09
CA PHE A 45 -5.41 -8.25 -5.57
C PHE A 45 -5.71 -9.24 -4.45
N PHE A 46 -5.10 -9.06 -3.27
CA PHE A 46 -5.35 -9.93 -2.12
C PHE A 46 -6.80 -9.84 -1.64
N ALA A 47 -7.37 -8.62 -1.54
CA ALA A 47 -8.76 -8.42 -1.13
C ALA A 47 -9.78 -8.98 -2.14
N ASP A 48 -9.45 -8.97 -3.43
CA ASP A 48 -10.31 -9.52 -4.49
C ASP A 48 -10.25 -11.06 -4.58
N ASN A 49 -9.23 -11.70 -3.99
CA ASN A 49 -8.99 -13.15 -4.06
C ASN A 49 -9.13 -13.84 -2.69
N GLU A 50 -9.70 -13.16 -1.69
CA GLU A 50 -10.17 -13.76 -0.43
C GLU A 50 -11.56 -14.38 -0.55
#